data_AF-A0A9D6H5D7-F1
#
_entry.id   AF-A0A9D6H5D7-F1
#
_cell.length_a   1.000
_cell.length_b   1.000
_cell.length_c   1.000
_cell.angle_alpha   90.00
_cell.angle_beta   90.00
_cell.angle_gamma   90.00
#
_symmetry.space_group_name_H-M   'P 1'
#
loop_
_entity.id
_entity.type
_entity.pdbx_description
1 polymer ?
#
loop_
_entity_poly.entity_id
_entity_poly.type
_entity_poly.pdbx_seq_one_letter_code
_entity_poly.pdbx_strand_id
1 'polypeptide(L)'
;MTQDKPANELNRLNGALEVLGLLREKLMLQRDELGAESAQEAVDEMRSQVDALQIECQQRRANLHPHHKSYQFVLTDEEVLPVRHDCYVKLLRGEAELSEFKGQTLRLADWYMFMQDDKPQEVVNETYNWLALDEFGRADLHAARDIQASPLPTTRERKEIYRRLFSQAL
;
A
#
# COMPACT_ATOMS: atom_id res chain seq x y z
N MET A 1 30.58 -1.33 9.82
CA MET A 1 29.37 -0.56 9.49
C MET A 1 28.98 -0.91 8.06
N THR A 2 27.93 -1.72 7.91
CA THR A 2 27.60 -2.43 6.65
C THR A 2 26.35 -1.80 6.05
N GLN A 3 26.46 -0.59 5.49
CA GLN A 3 25.33 0.11 4.86
C GLN A 3 25.15 -0.20 3.35
N ASP A 4 26.03 -1.01 2.74
CA ASP A 4 26.02 -1.29 1.29
C ASP A 4 25.16 -2.49 0.85
N LYS A 5 24.65 -3.29 1.79
CA LYS A 5 24.01 -4.57 1.46
C LYS A 5 22.69 -4.44 0.66
N PRO A 6 21.73 -3.58 1.06
CA PRO A 6 20.46 -3.48 0.35
C PRO A 6 20.57 -2.78 -1.02
N ALA A 7 21.44 -1.77 -1.15
CA ALA A 7 21.67 -1.09 -2.43
C ALA A 7 22.31 -2.02 -3.47
N ASN A 8 23.27 -2.84 -3.05
CA ASN A 8 23.90 -3.86 -3.90
C ASN A 8 22.89 -4.93 -4.32
N GLU A 9 22.00 -5.34 -3.41
CA GLU A 9 20.96 -6.33 -3.71
C GLU A 9 19.90 -5.80 -4.67
N LEU A 10 19.45 -4.54 -4.50
CA LEU A 10 18.55 -3.87 -5.45
C LEU A 10 19.15 -3.80 -6.86
N ASN A 11 20.43 -3.42 -6.97
CA ASN A 11 21.12 -3.36 -8.27
C ASN A 11 21.20 -4.74 -8.93
N ARG A 12 21.46 -5.80 -8.15
CA ARG A 12 21.46 -7.19 -8.64
C ARG A 12 20.08 -7.62 -9.14
N LEU A 13 19.02 -7.31 -8.39
CA LEU A 13 17.66 -7.65 -8.79
C LEU A 13 17.21 -6.87 -10.02
N ASN A 14 17.58 -5.59 -10.15
CA ASN A 14 17.30 -4.81 -11.35
C ASN A 14 17.99 -5.40 -12.59
N GLY A 15 19.26 -5.76 -12.48
CA GLY A 15 19.98 -6.44 -13.57
C GLY A 15 19.37 -7.80 -13.92
N ALA A 16 18.95 -8.58 -12.91
CA ALA A 16 18.28 -9.87 -13.15
C ALA A 16 16.93 -9.70 -13.87
N LEU A 17 16.12 -8.71 -13.47
CA LEU A 17 14.84 -8.41 -14.11
C LEU A 17 14.99 -7.95 -15.56
N GLU A 18 16.01 -7.16 -15.86
CA GLU A 18 16.36 -6.74 -17.22
C GLU A 18 16.71 -7.95 -18.09
N VAL A 19 17.62 -8.82 -17.62
CA VAL A 19 18.03 -10.04 -18.36
C VAL A 19 16.85 -11.00 -18.55
N LEU A 20 16.02 -11.21 -17.53
CA LEU A 20 14.83 -12.06 -17.64
C LEU A 20 13.81 -11.47 -18.62
N GLY A 21 13.67 -10.15 -18.69
CA GLY A 21 12.84 -9.46 -19.68
C GLY A 21 13.30 -9.73 -21.11
N LEU A 22 14.60 -9.57 -21.37
CA LEU A 22 15.20 -9.88 -22.67
C LEU A 22 15.05 -11.35 -23.05
N LEU A 23 15.24 -12.26 -22.09
CA LEU A 23 15.06 -13.69 -22.32
C LEU A 23 13.60 -14.03 -22.65
N ARG A 24 12.64 -13.42 -21.95
CA ARG A 24 11.21 -13.60 -22.22
C ARG A 24 10.84 -13.14 -23.64
N GLU A 25 11.30 -11.96 -24.05
CA GLU A 25 11.08 -11.43 -25.40
C GLU A 25 11.68 -12.37 -26.46
N LYS A 26 12.90 -12.85 -26.24
CA LYS A 26 13.54 -13.82 -27.13
C LYS A 26 12.74 -15.12 -27.25
N LEU A 27 12.25 -15.67 -26.14
CA LEU A 27 11.42 -16.88 -26.15
C LEU A 27 10.10 -16.67 -26.88
N MET A 28 9.49 -15.47 -26.78
CA MET A 28 8.30 -15.13 -27.57
C MET A 28 8.59 -15.16 -29.08
N LEU A 29 9.67 -14.50 -29.51
CA LEU A 29 10.08 -14.50 -30.92
C LEU A 29 10.40 -15.91 -31.43
N GLN A 30 11.12 -16.71 -30.63
CA GLN A 30 11.46 -18.08 -31.00
C GLN A 30 10.22 -18.97 -31.13
N ARG A 31 9.20 -18.77 -30.28
CA ARG A 31 7.95 -19.52 -30.38
C ARG A 31 7.28 -19.31 -31.74
N ASP A 32 7.25 -18.07 -32.22
CA ASP A 32 6.61 -17.70 -33.49
C ASP A 32 7.34 -18.26 -34.72
N GLU A 33 8.64 -18.56 -34.58
CA GLU A 33 9.47 -19.16 -35.64
C GLU A 33 9.39 -20.69 -35.69
N LEU A 34 8.87 -21.34 -34.64
CA LEU A 34 8.83 -22.80 -34.54
C LEU A 34 7.59 -23.37 -35.22
N GLY A 35 7.82 -24.31 -36.14
CA GLY A 35 6.74 -25.03 -36.84
C GLY A 35 6.27 -26.32 -36.16
N ALA A 36 7.04 -26.87 -35.21
CA ALA A 36 6.72 -28.13 -34.52
C ALA A 36 6.09 -27.86 -33.15
N GLU A 37 4.95 -28.51 -32.88
CA GLU A 37 4.18 -28.36 -31.64
C GLU A 37 5.02 -28.71 -30.39
N SER A 38 5.81 -29.78 -30.44
CA SER A 38 6.69 -30.17 -29.32
C SER A 38 7.80 -29.15 -29.03
N ALA A 39 8.25 -28.40 -30.05
CA ALA A 39 9.22 -27.33 -29.86
C ALA A 39 8.56 -26.07 -29.28
N GLN A 40 7.33 -25.77 -29.70
CA GLN A 40 6.54 -24.68 -29.12
C GLN A 40 6.22 -24.94 -27.65
N GLU A 41 5.87 -26.18 -27.29
CA GLU A 41 5.60 -26.58 -25.90
C GLU A 41 6.82 -26.39 -25.00
N ALA A 42 8.01 -26.82 -25.46
CA ALA A 42 9.26 -26.60 -24.71
C ALA A 42 9.55 -25.10 -24.50
N VAL A 43 9.26 -24.25 -25.49
CA VAL A 43 9.42 -22.80 -25.37
C VAL A 43 8.39 -22.19 -24.41
N ASP A 44 7.14 -22.67 -24.41
CA ASP A 44 6.11 -22.22 -23.48
C ASP A 44 6.44 -22.62 -22.03
N GLU A 45 7.03 -23.80 -21.81
CA GLU A 45 7.52 -24.21 -20.49
C GLU A 45 8.67 -23.32 -20.02
N MET A 46 9.67 -23.08 -20.87
CA MET A 46 10.77 -22.17 -20.56
C MET A 46 10.27 -20.75 -20.25
N ARG A 47 9.27 -20.26 -21.01
CA ARG A 47 8.64 -18.96 -20.73
C ARG A 47 7.97 -18.94 -19.37
N SER A 48 7.25 -19.99 -19.02
CA SER A 48 6.57 -20.11 -17.71
C SER A 48 7.58 -20.08 -16.55
N GLN A 49 8.74 -20.71 -16.69
CA GLN A 49 9.81 -20.65 -15.70
C GLN A 49 10.42 -19.24 -15.59
N VAL A 50 10.62 -18.55 -16.73
CA VAL A 50 11.09 -17.16 -16.74
C VAL A 50 10.09 -16.23 -16.07
N ASP A 51 8.79 -16.37 -16.36
CA ASP A 51 7.73 -15.58 -15.74
C ASP A 51 7.70 -15.80 -14.21
N ALA A 52 7.88 -17.04 -13.75
CA ALA A 52 7.96 -17.36 -12.32
C ALA A 52 9.18 -16.70 -11.63
N LEU A 53 10.35 -16.74 -12.26
CA LEU A 53 11.56 -16.08 -11.76
C LEU A 53 11.42 -14.55 -11.75
N GLN A 54 10.75 -13.97 -12.74
CA GLN A 54 10.46 -12.53 -12.74
C GLN A 54 9.57 -12.14 -11.56
N ILE A 55 8.51 -12.91 -11.29
CA ILE A 55 7.63 -12.68 -10.14
C ILE A 55 8.43 -12.73 -8.83
N GLU A 56 9.30 -13.74 -8.67
CA GLU A 56 10.13 -13.87 -7.49
C GLU A 56 11.11 -12.68 -7.33
N CYS A 57 11.82 -12.29 -8.39
CA CYS A 57 12.72 -11.13 -8.36
C CYS A 57 11.96 -9.83 -8.07
N GLN A 58 10.75 -9.65 -8.61
CA GLN A 58 9.89 -8.51 -8.31
C GLN A 58 9.46 -8.48 -6.85
N GLN A 59 9.09 -9.62 -6.27
CA GLN A 59 8.73 -9.73 -4.85
C GLN A 59 9.93 -9.42 -3.95
N ARG A 60 11.09 -10.01 -4.21
CA ARG A 60 12.32 -9.71 -3.48
C ARG A 60 12.70 -8.24 -3.59
N ARG A 61 12.53 -7.63 -4.78
CA ARG A 61 12.82 -6.21 -4.99
C ARG A 61 11.85 -5.33 -4.22
N ALA A 62 10.56 -5.66 -4.25
CA ALA A 62 9.54 -4.98 -3.46
C ALA A 62 9.89 -5.04 -1.97
N ASN A 63 10.41 -6.17 -1.50
CA ASN A 63 10.84 -6.39 -0.11
C ASN A 63 12.13 -5.64 0.29
N LEU A 64 12.89 -5.13 -0.69
CA LEU A 64 14.10 -4.34 -0.45
C LEU A 64 13.85 -2.84 -0.54
N HIS A 65 12.74 -2.41 -1.13
CA HIS A 65 12.35 -1.01 -1.05
C HIS A 65 11.87 -0.73 0.37
N PRO A 66 12.20 0.44 0.95
CA PRO A 66 11.58 0.87 2.19
C PRO A 66 10.07 0.86 2.01
N HIS A 67 9.42 -0.11 2.66
CA HIS A 67 7.99 -0.28 2.57
C HIS A 67 7.37 0.94 3.21
N HIS A 68 6.53 1.65 2.48
CA HIS A 68 5.72 2.67 3.10
C HIS A 68 4.29 2.17 3.23
N LYS A 69 3.61 2.58 4.30
CA LYS A 69 2.23 2.17 4.55
C LYS A 69 1.43 3.32 5.13
N SER A 70 0.21 3.48 4.66
CA SER A 70 -0.74 4.44 5.21
C SER A 70 -1.57 3.81 6.32
N TYR A 71 -1.74 4.53 7.42
CA TYR A 71 -2.58 4.17 8.54
C TYR A 71 -3.66 5.24 8.74
N GLN A 72 -4.92 4.81 8.73
CA GLN A 72 -6.06 5.72 8.88
C GLN A 72 -6.67 5.63 10.27
N PHE A 73 -7.04 6.78 10.83
CA PHE A 73 -7.71 6.89 12.11
C PHE A 73 -8.87 7.89 12.01
N VAL A 74 -10.01 7.49 12.52
CA VAL A 74 -11.14 8.39 12.77
C VAL A 74 -10.98 8.97 14.17
N LEU A 75 -11.09 10.30 14.29
CA LEU A 75 -11.02 11.03 15.54
C LEU A 75 -12.43 11.46 15.91
N THR A 76 -12.97 10.82 16.93
CA THR A 76 -14.23 11.19 17.57
C THR A 76 -13.94 12.09 18.78
N ASP A 77 -14.97 12.61 19.42
CA ASP A 77 -14.81 13.38 20.66
C ASP A 77 -14.32 12.51 21.84
N GLU A 78 -14.59 11.21 21.78
CA GLU A 78 -14.30 10.25 22.85
C GLU A 78 -12.96 9.52 22.63
N GLU A 79 -12.70 9.10 21.39
CA GLU A 79 -11.60 8.18 21.08
C GLU A 79 -11.01 8.30 19.66
N VAL A 80 -9.81 7.73 19.51
CA VAL A 80 -9.11 7.54 18.23
C VAL A 80 -9.31 6.09 17.77
N LEU A 81 -10.04 5.93 16.68
CA LEU A 81 -10.43 4.63 16.14
C LEU A 81 -9.63 4.28 14.89
N PRO A 82 -8.90 3.16 14.85
CA PRO A 82 -8.20 2.73 13.64
C PRO A 82 -9.20 2.30 12.58
N VAL A 83 -8.96 2.73 11.33
CA VAL A 83 -9.72 2.27 10.17
C VAL A 83 -8.81 1.40 9.32
N ARG A 84 -9.29 0.21 8.97
CA ARG A 84 -8.55 -0.64 8.03
C ARG A 84 -8.54 0.03 6.65
N HIS A 85 -7.37 0.02 6.01
CA HIS A 85 -7.17 0.69 4.73
C HIS A 85 -8.15 0.22 3.64
N ASP A 86 -8.46 -1.09 3.60
CA ASP A 86 -9.43 -1.64 2.66
C ASP A 86 -10.86 -1.11 2.89
N CYS A 87 -11.28 -0.96 4.15
CA CYS A 87 -12.55 -0.34 4.50
C CYS A 87 -12.58 1.15 4.13
N TYR A 88 -11.50 1.88 4.40
CA TYR A 88 -11.37 3.29 4.03
C TYR A 88 -11.50 3.51 2.52
N VAL A 89 -10.79 2.71 1.71
CA VAL A 89 -10.86 2.82 0.24
C VAL A 89 -12.28 2.52 -0.26
N LYS A 90 -12.93 1.48 0.27
CA LYS A 90 -14.33 1.17 -0.11
C LYS A 90 -15.29 2.28 0.29
N LEU A 91 -15.11 2.88 1.47
CA LEU A 91 -15.92 4.00 1.93
C LEU A 91 -15.82 5.20 0.97
N LEU A 92 -14.60 5.57 0.57
CA LEU A 92 -14.39 6.67 -0.38
C LEU A 92 -14.93 6.38 -1.78
N ARG A 93 -15.07 5.11 -2.16
CA ARG A 93 -15.67 4.69 -3.44
C ARG A 93 -17.20 4.59 -3.39
N GLY A 94 -17.81 4.81 -2.23
CA GLY A 94 -19.25 4.57 -2.03
C GLY A 94 -19.62 3.07 -2.03
N GLU A 95 -18.64 2.19 -1.80
CA GLU A 95 -18.81 0.72 -1.77
C GLU A 95 -18.95 0.18 -0.33
N ALA A 96 -18.79 1.04 0.69
CA ALA A 96 -18.96 0.71 2.09
C ALA A 96 -19.63 1.86 2.86
N GLU A 97 -20.14 1.54 4.05
CA GLU A 97 -20.87 2.45 4.93
C GLU A 97 -20.30 2.32 6.36
N LEU A 98 -20.21 3.44 7.08
CA LEU A 98 -19.91 3.51 8.51
C LEU A 98 -21.21 3.80 9.27
N SER A 99 -22.04 2.76 9.40
CA SER A 99 -23.40 2.88 9.93
C SER A 99 -23.46 3.38 11.38
N GLU A 100 -22.42 3.14 12.16
CA GLU A 100 -22.27 3.60 13.54
C GLU A 100 -22.11 5.13 13.66
N PHE A 101 -21.74 5.80 12.57
CA PHE A 101 -21.48 7.23 12.51
C PHE A 101 -22.43 7.98 11.57
N LYS A 102 -23.62 7.43 11.31
CA LYS A 102 -24.66 8.05 10.47
C LYS A 102 -24.94 9.50 10.86
N GLY A 103 -24.94 10.39 9.87
CA GLY A 103 -25.19 11.82 10.04
C GLY A 103 -24.11 12.59 10.78
N GLN A 104 -22.96 11.98 11.07
CA GLN A 104 -21.87 12.63 11.79
C GLN A 104 -20.82 13.20 10.83
N THR A 105 -20.13 14.22 11.32
CA THR A 105 -18.89 14.70 10.70
C THR A 105 -17.74 14.41 11.63
N LEU A 106 -16.76 13.65 11.13
CA LEU A 106 -15.60 13.19 11.88
C LEU A 106 -14.32 13.79 11.30
N ARG A 107 -13.27 13.88 12.12
CA ARG A 107 -11.92 14.17 11.63
C ARG A 107 -11.24 12.85 11.27
N LEU A 108 -10.51 12.84 10.16
CA LEU A 108 -9.74 11.70 9.68
C LEU A 108 -8.25 12.07 9.67
N ALA A 109 -7.44 11.22 10.29
CA ALA A 109 -5.99 11.26 10.18
C ALA A 109 -5.50 10.14 9.25
N ASP A 110 -4.68 10.49 8.26
CA ASP A 110 -3.99 9.55 7.37
C ASP A 110 -2.47 9.74 7.53
N TRP A 111 -1.82 8.74 8.11
CA TRP A 111 -0.40 8.77 8.43
C TRP A 111 0.37 7.85 7.51
N TYR A 112 1.24 8.43 6.69
CA TYR A 112 2.13 7.71 5.80
C TYR A 112 3.43 7.39 6.55
N MET A 113 3.68 6.11 6.73
CA MET A 113 4.76 5.59 7.56
C MET A 113 5.83 4.95 6.72
N PHE A 114 7.09 5.12 7.10
CA PHE A 114 8.17 4.25 6.70
C PHE A 114 8.14 2.98 7.56
N MET A 115 8.32 1.84 6.92
CA MET A 115 8.26 0.51 7.53
C MET A 115 9.58 -0.22 7.32
N GLN A 116 9.96 -1.01 8.32
CA GLN A 116 11.06 -1.96 8.25
C GLN A 116 10.61 -3.27 8.89
N ASP A 117 10.76 -4.39 8.18
CA ASP A 117 10.31 -5.72 8.64
C ASP A 117 8.86 -5.71 9.14
N ASP A 118 7.96 -5.11 8.36
CA ASP A 118 6.53 -4.90 8.69
C ASP A 118 6.23 -4.07 9.95
N LYS A 119 7.23 -3.41 10.53
CA LYS A 119 7.09 -2.54 11.71
C LYS A 119 7.22 -1.06 11.34
N PRO A 120 6.29 -0.20 11.80
CA PRO A 120 6.43 1.25 11.62
C PRO A 120 7.71 1.76 12.29
N GLN A 121 8.52 2.55 11.58
CA GLN A 121 9.74 3.16 12.12
C GLN A 121 9.62 4.68 12.24
N GLU A 122 9.07 5.33 11.22
CA GLU A 122 9.04 6.78 11.13
C GLU A 122 7.78 7.27 10.44
N VAL A 123 7.24 8.39 10.91
CA VAL A 123 6.15 9.10 10.22
C VAL A 123 6.78 9.94 9.11
N VAL A 124 6.44 9.63 7.87
CA VAL A 124 6.93 10.37 6.68
C VAL A 124 6.02 11.56 6.38
N ASN A 125 4.70 11.38 6.51
CA ASN A 125 3.72 12.44 6.30
C ASN A 125 2.46 12.23 7.14
N GLU A 126 1.81 13.33 7.52
CA GLU A 126 0.55 13.35 8.24
C GLU A 126 -0.45 14.20 7.46
N THR A 127 -1.58 13.61 7.07
CA THR A 127 -2.67 14.32 6.40
C THR A 127 -3.92 14.27 7.27
N TYR A 128 -4.63 15.39 7.37
CA TYR A 128 -5.84 15.51 8.19
C TYR A 128 -6.97 16.08 7.35
N ASN A 129 -8.10 15.39 7.32
CA ASN A 129 -9.26 15.74 6.50
C ASN A 129 -10.54 15.61 7.32
N TRP A 130 -11.61 16.27 6.86
CA TRP A 130 -12.95 15.97 7.34
C TRP A 130 -13.53 14.74 6.61
N LEU A 131 -14.34 13.98 7.33
CA LEU A 131 -15.16 12.88 6.82
C LEU A 131 -16.60 13.15 7.24
N ALA A 132 -17.40 13.68 6.31
CA ALA A 132 -18.84 13.83 6.52
C ALA A 132 -19.55 12.55 6.10
N LEU A 133 -20.48 12.09 6.92
CA LEU A 133 -21.26 10.88 6.67
C LEU A 133 -22.74 11.23 6.57
N ASP A 134 -23.40 10.74 5.53
CA ASP A 134 -24.83 10.96 5.32
C ASP A 134 -25.69 10.15 6.31
N GLU A 135 -27.02 10.27 6.20
CA GLU A 135 -27.97 9.55 7.07
C GLU A 135 -27.88 8.01 6.96
N PHE A 136 -27.23 7.50 5.91
CA PHE A 136 -26.97 6.08 5.69
C PHE A 136 -25.54 5.66 6.10
N GLY A 137 -24.67 6.61 6.45
CA GLY A 137 -23.29 6.35 6.85
C GLY A 137 -22.33 6.28 5.66
N ARG A 138 -22.71 6.81 4.50
CA ARG A 138 -21.85 6.91 3.31
C ARG A 138 -21.05 8.20 3.36
N ALA A 139 -19.85 8.17 2.80
CA ALA A 139 -19.02 9.36 2.71
C ALA A 139 -19.64 10.39 1.75
N ASP A 140 -19.93 11.58 2.29
CA ASP A 140 -20.26 12.77 1.51
C ASP A 140 -19.00 13.64 1.37
N LEU A 141 -18.28 13.42 0.27
CA LEU A 141 -17.03 14.14 -0.02
C LEU A 141 -17.28 15.62 -0.33
N HIS A 142 -18.49 15.98 -0.76
CA HIS A 142 -18.82 17.37 -1.03
C HIS A 142 -19.04 18.12 0.28
N ALA A 143 -19.87 17.57 1.16
CA ALA A 143 -20.09 18.14 2.49
C ALA A 143 -18.79 18.24 3.28
N ALA A 144 -17.91 17.22 3.22
CA ALA A 144 -16.62 17.24 3.90
C ALA A 144 -15.71 18.39 3.42
N ARG A 145 -15.74 18.72 2.13
CA ARG A 145 -14.90 19.77 1.54
C ARG A 145 -15.33 21.18 1.94
N ASP A 146 -16.62 21.38 2.22
CA ASP A 146 -17.16 22.71 2.55
C ASP A 146 -16.86 23.14 3.99
N ILE A 147 -16.37 22.22 4.82
CA ILE A 147 -16.04 22.47 6.22
C ILE A 147 -14.76 23.30 6.33
N GLN A 148 -14.92 24.54 6.79
CA GLN A 148 -13.82 25.49 6.96
C GLN A 148 -13.04 25.31 8.26
N ALA A 149 -13.61 24.60 9.25
CA ALA A 149 -12.93 24.32 10.50
C ALA A 149 -11.69 23.45 10.27
N SER A 150 -10.68 23.57 11.13
CA SER A 150 -9.46 22.76 11.01
C SER A 150 -9.73 21.31 11.41
N PRO A 151 -9.35 20.30 10.59
CA PRO A 151 -9.45 18.88 10.96
C PRO A 151 -8.27 18.41 11.82
N LEU A 152 -7.39 19.31 12.27
CA LEU A 152 -6.20 18.93 13.02
C LEU A 152 -6.55 18.16 14.29
N PRO A 153 -5.74 17.15 14.66
CA PRO A 153 -5.92 16.42 15.90
C PRO A 153 -5.55 17.30 17.09
N THR A 154 -6.14 17.00 18.24
CA THR A 154 -5.62 17.50 19.51
C THR A 154 -4.27 16.84 19.84
N THR A 155 -3.48 17.45 20.70
CA THR A 155 -2.22 16.85 21.19
C THR A 155 -2.46 15.48 21.83
N ARG A 156 -3.61 15.27 22.48
CA ARG A 156 -4.00 13.99 23.09
C ARG A 156 -4.25 12.92 22.02
N GLU A 157 -5.04 13.24 21.00
CA GLU A 157 -5.33 12.33 19.87
C GLU A 157 -4.06 11.96 19.10
N ARG A 158 -3.20 12.95 18.80
CA ARG A 158 -1.93 12.70 18.11
C ARG A 158 -1.01 11.75 18.89
N LYS A 159 -0.95 11.91 20.22
CA LYS A 159 -0.20 10.99 21.10
C LYS A 159 -0.80 9.59 21.11
N GLU A 160 -2.12 9.47 21.06
CA GLU A 160 -2.81 8.18 21.03
C GLU A 160 -2.58 7.44 19.70
N ILE A 161 -2.61 8.14 18.56
CA ILE A 161 -2.21 7.58 17.25
C ILE A 161 -0.79 7.05 17.32
N TYR A 162 0.15 7.87 17.81
CA TYR A 162 1.55 7.49 17.95
C TYR A 162 1.71 6.25 18.84
N ARG A 163 1.03 6.23 19.99
CA ARG A 163 1.02 5.07 20.89
C ARG A 163 0.54 3.83 20.14
N ARG A 164 -0.57 3.89 19.41
CA ARG A 164 -1.10 2.72 18.67
C ARG A 164 -0.16 2.18 17.61
N LEU A 165 0.58 3.04 16.91
CA LEU A 165 1.50 2.63 15.84
C LEU A 165 2.82 2.06 16.39
N PHE A 166 3.34 2.64 17.46
CA PHE A 166 4.69 2.33 17.94
C PHE A 166 4.74 1.48 19.22
N SER A 167 3.66 1.38 19.99
CA SER A 167 3.62 0.57 21.23
C SER A 167 3.06 -0.84 21.05
N GLN A 168 2.75 -1.27 19.82
CA GLN A 168 2.37 -2.66 19.51
C GLN A 168 3.58 -3.62 19.41
N ALA A 169 4.78 -3.21 19.85
CA ALA A 169 5.94 -4.08 19.94
C ALA A 169 6.00 -4.77 21.32
N LEU A 170 5.30 -5.90 21.46
CA LEU A 170 5.62 -6.96 22.43
C LEU A 170 5.36 -8.32 21.78
#